data_AF-A0A2E7EI88-F1
#
_entry.id   AF-A0A2E7EI88-F1
#
_cell.length_a   1.000
_cell.length_b   1.000
_cell.length_c   1.000
_cell.angle_alpha   90.00
_cell.angle_beta   90.00
_cell.angle_gamma   90.00
#
_symmetry.space_group_name_H-M   'P 1'
#
loop_
_entity.id
_entity.type
_entity.pdbx_description
1 polymer ?
#
loop_
_entity_poly.entity_id
_entity_poly.type
_entity_poly.pdbx_seq_one_letter_code
_entity_poly.pdbx_strand_id
1 'polypeptide(L)'
;MLVLADIVDGYTDKWTYVPGETIQLHLNRATVQANVDLVIYAANAKPYQTIQLDSLAPQTPAEVARRNGFGYEVTAEYTVPNDMDSGIYYFGKP
;
A
#
# COMPACT_ATOMS: atom_id res chain seq x y z
N MET A 1 12.59 12.59 -11.99
CA MET A 1 13.43 11.75 -11.11
C MET A 1 12.46 10.97 -10.24
N LEU A 2 12.44 9.64 -10.36
CA LEU A 2 11.51 8.77 -9.62
C LEU A 2 12.06 8.55 -8.20
N VAL A 3 11.18 8.51 -7.20
CA VAL A 3 11.55 8.35 -5.78
C VAL A 3 10.67 7.26 -5.19
N LEU A 4 11.29 6.26 -4.56
CA LEU A 4 10.58 5.19 -3.87
C LEU A 4 9.64 5.75 -2.79
N ALA A 5 8.52 5.07 -2.57
CA ALA A 5 7.61 5.39 -1.48
C ALA A 5 8.30 5.25 -0.11
N ASP A 6 8.41 6.35 0.62
CA ASP A 6 8.90 6.35 2.01
C ASP A 6 7.71 6.36 2.98
N ILE A 7 7.05 5.20 3.08
CA ILE A 7 5.83 5.00 3.86
C ILE A 7 6.16 4.90 5.34
N VAL A 8 5.46 5.66 6.18
CA VAL A 8 5.61 5.62 7.65
C VAL A 8 4.84 4.44 8.23
N ASP A 9 3.57 4.34 7.86
CA ASP A 9 2.67 3.25 8.21
C ASP A 9 1.53 3.17 7.18
N GLY A 10 0.76 2.10 7.27
CA GLY A 10 -0.40 1.88 6.42
C GLY A 10 -1.00 0.51 6.64
N TYR A 11 -2.14 0.29 5.99
CA TYR A 11 -2.85 -0.98 6.05
C TYR A 11 -3.69 -1.19 4.79
N THR A 12 -4.15 -2.41 4.63
CA THR A 12 -5.09 -2.83 3.58
C THR A 12 -6.47 -3.08 4.21
N ASP A 13 -7.53 -3.00 3.40
CA ASP A 13 -8.91 -3.22 3.88
C ASP A 13 -9.17 -4.65 4.40
N LYS A 14 -8.42 -5.64 3.90
CA LYS A 14 -8.47 -7.06 4.27
C LYS A 14 -7.06 -7.64 4.34
N TRP A 15 -6.96 -8.86 4.85
CA TRP A 15 -5.69 -9.58 5.00
C TRP A 15 -5.48 -10.66 3.94
N THR A 16 -6.56 -11.09 3.30
CA THR A 16 -6.55 -12.15 2.29
C THR A 16 -7.40 -11.69 1.12
N TYR A 17 -6.90 -11.92 -0.08
CA TYR A 17 -7.55 -11.58 -1.33
C TYR A 17 -7.48 -12.76 -2.29
N VAL A 18 -8.46 -12.86 -3.18
CA VAL A 18 -8.44 -13.78 -4.33
C VAL A 18 -8.25 -12.99 -5.63
N PRO A 19 -7.81 -13.64 -6.72
CA PRO A 19 -7.66 -12.96 -8.00
C PRO A 19 -8.95 -12.25 -8.45
N GLY A 20 -8.78 -11.04 -8.99
CA GLY A 20 -9.87 -10.15 -9.40
C GLY A 20 -10.42 -9.25 -8.28
N GLU A 21 -10.09 -9.48 -7.02
CA GLU A 21 -10.45 -8.54 -5.94
C GLU A 21 -9.57 -7.29 -5.99
N THR A 22 -10.13 -6.16 -5.55
CA THR A 22 -9.41 -4.90 -5.38
C THR A 22 -8.99 -4.73 -3.92
N ILE A 23 -7.69 -4.54 -3.73
CA ILE A 23 -7.06 -4.15 -2.47
C ILE A 23 -7.16 -2.62 -2.35
N GLN A 24 -7.73 -2.14 -1.24
CA GLN A 24 -7.69 -0.72 -0.90
C GLN A 24 -6.52 -0.45 0.03
N LEU A 25 -5.61 0.41 -0.40
CA LEU A 25 -4.39 0.77 0.32
C LEU A 25 -4.60 2.09 1.06
N HIS A 26 -4.39 2.06 2.37
CA HIS A 26 -4.47 3.21 3.25
C HIS A 26 -3.07 3.55 3.75
N LEU A 27 -2.33 4.39 3.01
CA LEU A 27 -0.92 4.65 3.24
C LEU A 27 -0.68 6.04 3.84
N ASN A 28 0.27 6.15 4.77
CA ASN A 28 0.64 7.39 5.42
C ASN A 28 2.12 7.75 5.18
N ARG A 29 2.41 9.06 5.17
CA ARG A 29 3.77 9.60 5.09
C ARG A 29 3.98 10.78 6.03
N ALA A 30 5.24 11.09 6.31
CA ALA A 30 5.60 12.30 7.05
C ALA A 30 5.45 13.59 6.22
N THR A 31 5.63 13.50 4.90
CA THR A 31 5.58 14.65 3.97
C THR A 31 4.91 14.27 2.65
N VAL A 32 4.40 15.27 1.92
CA VAL A 32 3.85 15.06 0.58
C VAL A 32 4.98 14.70 -0.39
N GLN A 33 4.76 13.69 -1.22
CA GLN A 33 5.63 13.33 -2.33
C GLN A 33 4.80 13.06 -3.57
N ALA A 34 5.22 13.61 -4.70
CA ALA A 34 4.62 13.37 -6.00
C ALA A 34 5.39 12.30 -6.77
N ASN A 35 4.72 11.61 -7.71
CA ASN A 35 5.27 10.59 -8.60
C ASN A 35 6.03 9.50 -7.82
N VAL A 36 5.27 8.73 -7.04
CA VAL A 36 5.78 7.74 -6.09
C VAL A 36 5.75 6.35 -6.71
N ASP A 37 6.89 5.65 -6.63
CA ASP A 37 6.97 4.22 -6.96
C ASP A 37 6.59 3.40 -5.73
N LEU A 38 5.42 2.77 -5.77
CA LEU A 38 5.00 1.77 -4.79
C LEU A 38 5.34 0.37 -5.30
N VAL A 39 6.35 -0.24 -4.69
CA VAL A 39 6.78 -1.59 -5.06
C VAL A 39 6.02 -2.62 -4.23
N ILE A 40 5.49 -3.63 -4.91
CA ILE A 40 4.95 -4.85 -4.30
C ILE A 40 6.08 -5.86 -4.21
N TYR A 41 6.29 -6.44 -3.03
CA TYR A 41 7.27 -7.47 -2.79
C TYR A 41 6.58 -8.78 -2.46
N ALA A 42 7.10 -9.90 -2.97
CA ALA A 42 6.74 -11.22 -2.49
C ALA A 42 7.37 -11.50 -1.11
N ALA A 43 6.91 -12.56 -0.43
CA ALA A 43 7.38 -12.97 0.89
C ALA A 43 8.91 -13.10 1.05
N ASN A 44 9.61 -13.37 -0.05
CA ASN A 44 11.07 -13.49 -0.10
C ASN A 44 11.80 -12.15 -0.37
N ALA A 45 11.11 -11.02 -0.22
CA ALA A 45 11.58 -9.67 -0.50
C ALA A 45 12.02 -9.43 -1.96
N LYS A 46 11.61 -10.28 -2.91
CA LYS A 46 11.79 -9.99 -4.34
C LYS A 46 10.69 -9.03 -4.81
N PRO A 47 11.05 -7.96 -5.55
CA PRO A 47 10.07 -7.13 -6.22
C PRO A 47 9.21 -7.99 -7.17
N TYR A 48 7.89 -7.87 -7.04
CA TYR A 48 6.91 -8.48 -7.91
C TYR A 48 6.46 -7.49 -8.99
N GLN A 49 5.99 -6.31 -8.58
CA GLN A 49 5.47 -5.28 -9.47
C GLN A 49 5.70 -3.90 -8.87
N THR A 50 5.71 -2.85 -9.71
CA THR A 50 5.69 -1.45 -9.27
C THR A 50 4.42 -0.77 -9.75
N ILE A 51 3.74 -0.08 -8.85
CA ILE A 51 2.60 0.79 -9.12
C ILE A 51 3.07 2.24 -9.03
N GLN A 52 2.63 3.06 -9.98
CA GLN A 52 2.88 4.50 -9.97
C GLN A 52 1.72 5.21 -9.27
N LEU A 53 2.04 6.03 -8.27
CA LEU A 53 1.07 6.91 -7.62
C LEU A 53 1.40 8.37 -7.95
N ASP A 54 0.39 9.15 -8.31
CA ASP A 54 0.57 10.58 -8.61
C ASP A 54 1.09 11.34 -7.39
N SER A 55 0.58 10.99 -6.20
CA SER A 55 1.07 11.52 -4.94
C SER A 55 0.78 10.60 -3.76
N LEU A 56 1.58 10.76 -2.71
CA LEU A 56 1.29 10.21 -1.39
C LEU A 56 1.49 11.32 -0.35
N ALA A 57 0.49 11.50 0.51
CA ALA A 57 0.40 12.62 1.44
C ALA A 57 0.32 12.15 2.90
N PRO A 58 0.65 13.03 3.87
CA PRO A 58 0.44 12.75 5.28
C PRO A 58 -1.04 12.58 5.61
N GLN A 59 -1.31 11.61 6.49
CA GLN A 59 -2.62 11.35 7.06
C GLN A 59 -2.54 11.41 8.58
N THR A 60 -3.60 11.89 9.20
CA THR A 60 -3.68 12.00 10.67
C THR A 60 -4.42 10.79 11.22
N PRO A 61 -3.83 10.04 12.14
CA PRO A 61 -4.49 8.88 12.74
C PRO A 61 -5.67 9.32 13.61
N ALA A 62 -6.76 8.57 13.56
CA ALA A 62 -7.93 8.78 14.41
C ALA A 62 -7.56 8.66 15.91
N GLU A 63 -8.21 9.45 16.78
CA GLU A 63 -7.91 9.51 18.22
C GLU A 63 -7.93 8.15 18.93
N VAL A 64 -8.73 7.19 18.44
CA VAL A 64 -8.88 5.85 19.00
C VAL A 64 -8.46 4.77 18.00
N ALA A 65 -7.35 5.00 17.29
CA ALA A 65 -6.88 4.17 16.18
C ALA A 65 -6.79 2.66 16.52
N ARG A 66 -6.37 2.31 17.74
CA ARG A 66 -6.23 0.90 18.15
C ARG A 66 -7.54 0.12 18.12
N ARG A 67 -8.68 0.81 18.28
CA ARG A 67 -10.01 0.17 18.39
C ARG A 67 -10.73 0.16 17.05
N ASN A 68 -10.61 1.24 16.28
CA ASN A 68 -11.44 1.47 15.09
C ASN A 68 -10.62 1.49 13.78
N GLY A 69 -9.32 1.20 13.84
CA GLY A 69 -8.39 1.44 12.74
C GLY A 69 -7.93 2.90 12.71
N PHE A 70 -6.87 3.17 11.95
CA PHE A 70 -6.25 4.50 11.88
C PHE A 70 -7.15 5.56 11.23
N GLY A 71 -8.21 5.17 10.52
CA GLY A 71 -9.16 6.12 9.92
C GLY A 71 -8.58 6.87 8.71
N TYR A 72 -7.59 6.28 8.06
CA TYR A 72 -6.99 6.83 6.85
C TYR A 72 -7.92 6.68 5.66
N GLU A 73 -7.88 7.66 4.76
CA GLU A 73 -8.52 7.59 3.45
C GLU A 73 -7.78 6.61 2.53
N VAL A 74 -8.50 6.09 1.53
CA VAL A 74 -7.92 5.25 0.50
C VAL A 74 -6.95 6.09 -0.34
N THR A 75 -5.71 5.64 -0.42
CA THR A 75 -4.63 6.31 -1.16
C THR A 75 -4.35 5.70 -2.51
N ALA A 76 -4.59 4.40 -2.65
CA ALA A 76 -4.37 3.67 -3.87
C ALA A 76 -5.24 2.42 -3.87
N GLU A 77 -5.53 1.93 -5.08
CA GLU A 77 -6.23 0.68 -5.29
C GLU A 77 -5.39 -0.24 -6.16
N TYR A 78 -5.40 -1.53 -5.87
CA TYR A 78 -4.71 -2.55 -6.65
C TYR A 78 -5.59 -3.76 -6.85
N THR A 79 -5.89 -4.10 -8.11
CA THR A 79 -6.64 -5.32 -8.43
C THR A 79 -5.68 -6.50 -8.57
N VAL A 80 -5.92 -7.57 -7.80
CA VAL A 80 -5.10 -8.80 -7.81
C VAL A 80 -5.17 -9.45 -9.20
N PRO A 81 -4.04 -9.59 -9.92
CA PRO A 81 -4.01 -10.22 -11.24
C PRO A 81 -4.43 -11.70 -11.20
N ASN A 82 -5.02 -12.18 -12.28
CA ASN A 82 -5.43 -13.59 -12.42
C ASN A 82 -4.27 -14.57 -12.50
N ASP A 83 -3.07 -14.09 -12.83
CA ASP A 83 -1.83 -14.84 -12.99
C ASP A 83 -0.85 -14.62 -11.83
N MET A 84 -1.28 -13.98 -10.75
CA MET A 84 -0.47 -13.80 -9.55
C MET A 84 -0.42 -15.11 -8.76
N ASP A 85 0.80 -15.61 -8.50
CA ASP A 85 1.00 -16.80 -7.68
C ASP A 85 0.42 -16.59 -6.27
N SER A 86 -0.21 -17.62 -5.71
CA SER A 86 -0.68 -17.58 -4.32
C SER A 86 0.50 -17.38 -3.36
N GLY A 87 0.36 -16.48 -2.39
CA GLY A 87 1.43 -16.20 -1.43
C GLY A 87 1.17 -14.99 -0.56
N ILE A 88 2.18 -14.59 0.20
CA ILE A 88 2.18 -13.35 0.99
C ILE A 88 2.91 -12.28 0.21
N TYR A 89 2.30 -11.09 0.15
CA TYR A 89 2.84 -9.94 -0.54
C TYR A 89 2.78 -8.70 0.37
N TYR A 90 3.73 -7.79 0.18
CA TYR A 90 3.85 -6.56 0.94
C TYR A 90 3.91 -5.36 -0.01
N PHE A 91 3.28 -4.25 0.37
CA PHE A 91 3.35 -2.99 -0.36
C PHE A 91 4.33 -2.04 0.35
N GLY A 92 5.26 -1.45 -0.39
CA GLY A 92 6.27 -0.57 0.18
C GLY A 92 7.54 -1.32 0.56
N LYS A 93 8.31 -0.81 1.53
CA LYS A 93 9.63 -1.37 1.84
C LYS A 93 9.51 -2.63 2.73
N PRO A 94 10.19 -3.75 2.41
CA PRO A 94 10.26 -4.92 3.29
C PRO A 94 11.05 -4.64 4.58
#